data_AF-A0A530BKC2-F1
#
_entry.id   AF-A0A530BKC2-F1
#
_cell.length_a   1.000
_cell.length_b   1.000
_cell.length_c   1.000
_cell.angle_alpha   90.00
_cell.angle_beta   90.00
_cell.angle_gamma   90.00
#
_symmetry.space_group_name_H-M   'P 1'
#
loop_
_entity.id
_entity.type
_entity.pdbx_description
1 polymer ?
#
loop_
_entity_poly.entity_id
_entity_poly.type
_entity_poly.pdbx_seq_one_letter_code
_entity_poly.pdbx_strand_id
1 'polypeptide(L)'
;MAFYGDLRRAGARWYLWAGYCFFRFDAVARKPLDFGLDWFAGLDTGGANWEVLYRDVDLNALPQRPITAFAALPGVELRQAYCEWRGSWLHEVGLDGDLLLKAKKREAVLRLLEPALQALPRSARQ
;
A
#
# COMPACT_ATOMS: atom_id res chain seq x y z
N MET A 1 -0.62 19.08 0.32
CA MET A 1 0.31 17.95 0.49
C MET A 1 0.57 17.30 -0.86
N ALA A 2 1.83 17.02 -1.23
CA ALA A 2 2.20 16.57 -2.58
C ALA A 2 2.08 15.04 -2.80
N PHE A 3 2.09 14.27 -1.72
CA PHE A 3 2.01 12.81 -1.75
C PHE A 3 1.40 12.27 -0.46
N TYR A 4 1.01 11.01 -0.47
CA TYR A 4 0.39 10.28 0.64
C TYR A 4 0.69 8.78 0.49
N GLY A 5 0.85 8.03 1.58
CA GLY A 5 1.12 6.59 1.46
C GLY A 5 1.64 5.93 2.75
N ASP A 6 2.20 4.74 2.57
CA ASP A 6 2.79 3.92 3.63
C ASP A 6 4.23 4.33 3.91
N LEU A 7 4.44 5.02 5.03
CA LEU A 7 5.75 5.49 5.44
C LEU A 7 6.56 4.33 6.03
N ARG A 8 7.68 4.03 5.38
CA ARG A 8 8.69 3.09 5.88
C ARG A 8 9.97 3.85 6.23
N ARG A 9 10.71 3.33 7.21
CA ARG A 9 11.98 3.89 7.69
C ARG A 9 13.12 2.92 7.42
N ALA A 10 14.26 3.45 7.01
CA ALA A 10 15.52 2.73 6.95
C ALA A 10 16.66 3.64 7.45
N GLY A 11 17.09 3.40 8.68
CA GLY A 11 18.06 4.27 9.35
C GLY A 11 17.55 5.72 9.45
N ALA A 12 18.34 6.66 8.93
CA ALA A 12 18.00 8.09 8.89
C ALA A 12 17.07 8.48 7.73
N ARG A 13 16.82 7.57 6.78
CA ARG A 13 15.97 7.81 5.62
C ARG A 13 14.57 7.25 5.83
N TRP A 14 13.63 7.76 5.04
CA TRP A 14 12.27 7.26 4.97
C TRP A 14 11.77 7.30 3.53
N TYR A 15 10.77 6.50 3.22
CA TYR A 15 10.19 6.42 1.89
C TYR A 15 8.73 5.99 1.96
N LEU A 16 7.98 6.28 0.90
CA LEU A 16 6.66 5.68 0.72
C LEU A 16 6.80 4.36 -0.02
N TRP A 17 6.22 3.29 0.52
CA TRP A 17 6.22 1.99 -0.12
C TRP A 17 5.37 2.00 -1.40
N ALA A 18 5.92 1.48 -2.49
CA ALA A 18 5.32 1.58 -3.81
C ALA A 18 3.92 0.96 -3.91
N GLY A 19 3.63 -0.10 -3.15
CA GLY A 19 2.31 -0.73 -3.17
C GLY A 19 1.19 0.05 -2.46
N TYR A 20 1.53 1.13 -1.73
CA TYR A 20 0.55 2.05 -1.17
C TYR A 20 1.12 3.47 -1.11
N CYS A 21 1.22 4.13 -2.26
CA CYS A 21 1.60 5.53 -2.35
C CYS A 21 0.83 6.24 -3.46
N PHE A 22 0.55 7.52 -3.24
CA PHE A 22 -0.25 8.38 -4.10
C PHE A 22 0.43 9.73 -4.21
N PHE A 23 0.43 10.29 -5.42
CA PHE A 23 1.08 11.56 -5.71
C PHE A 23 0.10 12.49 -6.40
N ARG A 24 0.14 13.75 -6.01
CA ARG A 24 -0.50 14.82 -6.78
C ARG A 24 0.32 15.03 -8.06
N PHE A 25 -0.27 14.67 -9.19
CA PHE A 25 0.44 14.67 -10.48
C PHE A 25 1.07 16.03 -10.80
N ASP A 26 0.35 17.13 -10.60
CA ASP A 26 0.83 18.50 -10.79
C ASP A 26 2.09 18.83 -9.97
N ALA A 27 2.26 18.21 -8.79
CA ALA A 27 3.42 18.41 -7.93
C ALA A 27 4.65 17.56 -8.32
N VAL A 28 4.46 16.47 -9.07
CA VAL A 28 5.53 15.50 -9.37
C VAL A 28 5.77 15.25 -10.86
N ALA A 29 4.94 15.76 -11.76
CA ALA A 29 4.99 15.44 -13.19
C ALA A 29 6.35 15.72 -13.87
N ARG A 30 7.15 16.64 -13.33
CA ARG A 30 8.48 17.00 -13.85
C ARG A 30 9.63 16.40 -13.05
N LYS A 31 9.34 15.51 -12.11
CA LYS A 31 10.34 14.84 -11.29
C LYS A 31 10.62 13.45 -11.88
N PRO A 32 11.89 13.02 -11.96
CA PRO A 32 12.23 11.67 -12.38
C PRO A 32 11.94 10.70 -11.23
N LEU A 33 10.66 10.38 -11.00
CA LEU A 33 10.28 9.42 -9.98
C LEU A 33 10.78 8.02 -10.34
N ASP A 34 11.29 7.31 -9.33
CA ASP A 34 11.80 5.95 -9.44
C ASP A 34 11.20 5.09 -8.33
N PHE A 35 10.40 4.09 -8.73
CA PHE A 35 9.75 3.14 -7.82
C PHE A 35 10.56 1.85 -7.65
N GLY A 36 11.77 1.79 -8.19
CA GLY A 36 12.73 0.73 -7.98
C GLY A 36 13.21 0.63 -6.53
N LEU A 37 14.04 -0.39 -6.31
CA LEU A 37 14.76 -0.61 -5.07
C LEU A 37 15.96 0.35 -5.02
N ASP A 38 16.32 0.82 -3.83
CA ASP A 38 17.62 1.44 -3.58
C ASP A 38 18.38 0.57 -2.57
N TRP A 39 18.95 -0.52 -3.10
CA TRP A 39 19.69 -1.51 -2.31
C TRP A 39 20.87 -0.90 -1.56
N PHE A 40 21.58 0.06 -2.16
CA PHE A 40 22.73 0.71 -1.54
C PHE A 40 22.32 1.57 -0.33
N ALA A 41 21.09 2.09 -0.33
CA ALA A 41 20.51 2.83 0.79
C ALA A 41 19.70 1.95 1.76
N GLY A 42 19.54 0.64 1.49
CA GLY A 42 18.70 -0.26 2.27
C GLY A 42 17.20 0.04 2.15
N LEU A 43 16.76 0.65 1.04
CA LEU A 43 15.36 1.04 0.81
C LEU A 43 14.68 0.06 -0.17
N ASP A 44 13.46 -0.34 0.16
CA ASP A 44 12.59 -1.15 -0.70
C ASP A 44 11.97 -0.30 -1.83
N THR A 45 11.05 -0.88 -2.60
CA THR A 45 10.32 -0.26 -3.70
C THR A 45 9.70 1.07 -3.28
N GLY A 46 10.02 2.11 -4.05
CA GLY A 46 9.67 3.51 -3.77
C GLY A 46 10.77 4.30 -3.06
N GLY A 47 11.82 3.63 -2.58
CA GLY A 47 12.98 4.20 -1.90
C GLY A 47 13.85 5.11 -2.77
N ALA A 48 14.00 4.78 -4.06
CA ALA A 48 14.81 5.56 -5.00
C ALA A 48 14.31 7.00 -5.20
N ASN A 49 13.09 7.32 -4.75
CA ASN A 49 12.57 8.69 -4.69
C ASN A 49 13.16 9.55 -3.55
N TRP A 50 14.00 9.00 -2.67
CA TRP A 50 14.54 9.72 -1.51
C TRP A 50 15.17 11.06 -1.90
N GLU A 51 16.13 11.03 -2.82
CA GLU A 51 16.90 12.21 -3.23
C GLU A 51 16.05 13.21 -4.02
N VAL A 52 15.04 12.73 -4.75
CA VAL A 52 14.23 13.54 -5.68
C VAL A 52 13.02 14.18 -4.98
N LEU A 53 12.50 13.55 -3.93
CA LEU A 53 11.18 13.87 -3.39
C LEU A 53 11.11 13.97 -1.86
N TYR A 54 11.82 13.14 -1.12
CA TYR A 54 11.55 12.96 0.31
C TYR A 54 12.55 13.65 1.24
N ARG A 55 13.82 13.78 0.84
CA ARG A 55 14.92 14.23 1.71
C ARG A 55 14.70 15.56 2.44
N ASP A 56 13.99 16.50 1.81
CA ASP A 56 13.77 17.85 2.34
C ASP A 56 12.34 18.05 2.90
N VAL A 57 11.58 16.97 3.04
CA VAL A 57 10.20 17.02 3.55
C VAL A 57 10.18 16.72 5.05
N ASP A 58 9.52 17.60 5.81
CA ASP A 58 9.25 17.36 7.23
C ASP A 58 8.30 16.16 7.39
N LEU A 59 8.82 15.12 8.05
CA LEU A 59 8.10 13.89 8.31
C LEU A 59 6.85 14.09 9.18
N ASN A 60 6.88 15.08 10.08
CA ASN A 60 5.77 15.36 10.99
C ASN A 60 4.57 15.97 10.26
N ALA A 61 4.78 16.51 9.06
CA ALA A 61 3.71 17.00 8.20
C ALA A 61 3.02 15.88 7.40
N LEU A 62 3.51 14.64 7.47
CA LEU A 62 2.88 13.51 6.78
C LEU A 62 1.83 12.84 7.69
N PRO A 63 0.54 12.77 7.27
CA PRO A 63 -0.48 12.09 8.04
C PRO A 63 -0.17 10.59 8.04
N GLN A 64 0.06 10.06 9.24
CA GLN A 64 0.17 8.63 9.45
C GLN A 64 -1.23 8.04 9.56
N ARG A 65 -1.46 6.90 8.91
CA ARG A 65 -2.67 6.10 9.12
C ARG A 65 -2.27 4.71 9.60
N PRO A 66 -2.92 4.19 10.65
CA PRO A 66 -2.64 2.85 11.12
C PRO A 66 -2.99 1.83 10.04
N ILE A 67 -2.16 0.80 9.97
CA ILE A 67 -2.42 -0.41 9.18
C ILE A 67 -3.12 -1.38 10.11
N THR A 68 -4.29 -1.87 9.70
CA THR A 68 -4.99 -2.92 10.43
C THR A 68 -4.85 -4.24 9.68
N ALA A 69 -3.91 -5.06 10.13
CA ALA A 69 -3.72 -6.41 9.63
C ALA A 69 -4.83 -7.35 10.11
N PHE A 70 -5.26 -8.28 9.26
CA PHE A 70 -6.23 -9.31 9.60
C PHE A 70 -6.06 -10.57 8.74
N ALA A 71 -6.54 -11.71 9.25
CA ALA A 71 -6.67 -12.94 8.48
C ALA A 71 -7.96 -12.87 7.64
N ALA A 72 -7.84 -12.93 6.32
CA ALA A 72 -9.01 -12.92 5.42
C ALA A 72 -9.87 -14.19 5.56
N LEU A 73 -9.31 -15.26 6.12
CA LEU A 73 -9.99 -16.53 6.35
C LEU A 73 -10.25 -16.72 7.86
N PRO A 74 -11.52 -16.88 8.29
CA PRO A 74 -11.84 -17.14 9.69
C PRO A 74 -11.15 -18.40 10.22
N GLY A 75 -10.54 -18.30 11.40
CA GLY A 75 -9.86 -19.42 12.06
C GLY A 75 -8.50 -19.81 11.45
N VAL A 76 -8.04 -19.11 10.42
CA VAL A 76 -6.69 -19.26 9.86
C VAL A 76 -5.76 -18.25 10.52
N GLU A 77 -4.51 -18.64 10.74
CA GLU A 77 -3.49 -17.77 11.32
C GLU A 77 -3.24 -16.54 10.40
N LEU A 78 -2.94 -15.39 11.02
CA LEU A 78 -2.79 -14.10 10.34
C LEU A 78 -1.81 -14.16 9.16
N ARG A 79 -0.60 -14.67 9.38
CA ARG A 79 0.43 -14.74 8.33
C ARG A 79 -0.01 -15.64 7.20
N GLN A 80 -0.72 -16.74 7.46
CA GLN A 80 -1.19 -17.66 6.41
C GLN A 80 -2.27 -17.07 5.49
N ALA A 81 -3.07 -16.11 5.96
CA ALA A 81 -4.16 -15.49 5.20
C ALA A 81 -4.14 -13.96 5.26
N TYR A 82 -2.95 -13.36 5.23
CA TYR A 82 -2.75 -11.94 5.51
C TYR A 82 -3.44 -11.00 4.50
N CYS A 83 -4.24 -10.08 5.01
CA CYS A 83 -4.71 -8.88 4.32
C CYS A 83 -4.60 -7.69 5.27
N GLU A 84 -4.65 -6.48 4.73
CA GLU A 84 -4.58 -5.27 5.56
C GLU A 84 -5.53 -4.17 5.09
N TRP A 85 -6.04 -3.42 6.05
CA TRP A 85 -6.79 -2.19 5.81
C TRP A 85 -5.91 -0.98 6.04
N ARG A 86 -6.03 0.00 5.13
CA ARG A 86 -5.40 1.31 5.21
C ARG A 86 -6.48 2.38 5.11
N GLY A 87 -7.12 2.66 6.24
CA GLY A 87 -8.40 3.38 6.26
C GLY A 87 -9.47 2.58 5.49
N SER A 88 -10.07 3.20 4.46
CA SER A 88 -11.06 2.54 3.60
C SER A 88 -10.47 1.71 2.46
N TRP A 89 -9.14 1.63 2.36
CA TRP A 89 -8.47 0.88 1.30
C TRP A 89 -8.13 -0.53 1.78
N LEU A 90 -8.58 -1.54 1.04
CA LEU A 90 -8.17 -2.93 1.23
C LEU A 90 -6.93 -3.21 0.39
N HIS A 91 -5.91 -3.81 0.99
CA HIS A 91 -4.74 -4.28 0.29
C HIS A 91 -4.57 -5.80 0.49
N GLU A 92 -4.66 -6.53 -0.63
CA GLU A 92 -4.43 -7.98 -0.71
C GLU A 92 -2.98 -8.22 -1.11
N VAL A 93 -2.13 -8.63 -0.16
CA VAL A 93 -0.74 -8.96 -0.46
C VAL A 93 -0.68 -10.34 -1.14
N GLY A 94 -0.44 -10.37 -2.44
CA GLY A 94 -0.67 -11.57 -3.26
C GLY A 94 0.28 -12.74 -3.02
N LEU A 95 1.50 -12.48 -2.54
CA LEU A 95 2.50 -13.52 -2.23
C LEU A 95 2.66 -13.77 -0.73
N ASP A 96 1.99 -12.99 0.11
CA ASP A 96 2.07 -13.15 1.56
C ASP A 96 1.02 -14.15 2.06
N GLY A 97 1.51 -15.09 2.88
CA GLY A 97 0.78 -16.23 3.40
C GLY A 97 0.91 -17.53 2.63
N ASP A 98 0.00 -18.46 2.93
CA ASP A 98 0.06 -19.82 2.39
C ASP A 98 -0.48 -19.84 0.96
N LEU A 99 0.38 -20.20 0.01
CA LEU A 99 0.03 -20.30 -1.41
C LEU A 99 -1.08 -21.33 -1.67
N LEU A 100 -1.21 -22.35 -0.82
CA LEU A 100 -2.31 -23.33 -0.90
C LEU A 100 -3.67 -22.71 -0.56
N LEU A 101 -3.69 -21.60 0.18
CA LEU A 101 -4.90 -20.87 0.56
C LEU A 101 -5.23 -19.72 -0.39
N LYS A 102 -4.37 -19.41 -1.38
CA LYS A 102 -4.50 -18.25 -2.27
C LYS A 102 -5.89 -18.11 -2.91
N ALA A 103 -6.44 -19.19 -3.46
CA ALA A 103 -7.75 -19.16 -4.10
C ALA A 103 -8.88 -18.85 -3.08
N LYS A 104 -8.87 -19.52 -1.93
CA LYS A 104 -9.84 -19.30 -0.84
C LYS A 104 -9.74 -17.88 -0.27
N LYS A 105 -8.51 -17.38 -0.07
CA LYS A 105 -8.24 -16.00 0.34
C LYS A 105 -8.83 -15.01 -0.66
N ARG A 106 -8.61 -15.23 -1.96
CA ARG A 106 -9.17 -14.38 -3.01
C ARG A 106 -10.69 -14.37 -3.01
N GLU A 107 -11.35 -15.51 -2.84
CA GLU A 107 -12.81 -15.58 -2.70
C GLU A 107 -13.31 -14.81 -1.47
N ALA A 108 -12.60 -14.90 -0.33
CA ALA A 108 -12.96 -14.15 0.87
C ALA A 108 -12.81 -12.63 0.65
N VAL A 109 -11.76 -12.19 -0.04
CA VAL A 109 -11.58 -10.79 -0.44
C VAL A 109 -12.73 -10.33 -1.33
N LEU A 110 -13.15 -11.13 -2.33
CA LEU A 110 -14.29 -10.77 -3.18
C LEU A 110 -15.58 -10.62 -2.38
N ARG A 111 -15.84 -11.50 -1.41
CA ARG A 111 -17.00 -11.37 -0.49
C ARG A 111 -16.93 -10.09 0.35
N LEU A 112 -15.75 -9.67 0.79
CA LEU A 112 -15.56 -8.40 1.52
C LEU A 112 -15.86 -7.17 0.64
N LEU A 113 -15.60 -7.26 -0.67
CA LEU A 113 -15.84 -6.17 -1.62
C LEU A 113 -17.30 -6.07 -2.09
N GLU A 114 -18.06 -7.16 -2.00
CA GLU A 114 -19.44 -7.26 -2.48
C GLU A 114 -20.34 -6.06 -2.07
N PRO A 115 -20.38 -5.62 -0.79
CA PRO A 115 -21.22 -4.50 -0.40
C PRO A 115 -20.85 -3.19 -1.10
N ALA A 116 -19.55 -2.95 -1.30
CA ALA A 116 -19.06 -1.75 -1.99
C ALA A 116 -19.39 -1.79 -3.49
N LEU A 117 -19.26 -2.96 -4.12
CA LEU A 117 -19.60 -3.16 -5.53
C LEU A 117 -21.12 -3.00 -5.78
N GLN A 118 -21.96 -3.44 -4.84
CA GLN A 118 -23.41 -3.27 -4.94
C GLN A 118 -23.88 -1.83 -4.69
N ALA A 119 -23.11 -1.04 -3.94
CA ALA A 119 -23.39 0.38 -3.75
C ALA A 119 -23.03 1.27 -4.96
N LEU A 120 -22.24 0.76 -5.92
CA LEU A 120 -21.84 1.54 -7.09
C LEU A 120 -23.01 1.77 -8.06
N PRO A 121 -23.17 3.01 -8.60
CA PRO A 121 -24.12 3.30 -9.67
C PRO A 121 -23.89 2.38 -10.88
N ARG A 122 -24.96 1.99 -11.57
CA ARG A 122 -24.89 1.06 -12.73
C ARG A 122 -23.91 1.49 -13.83
N SER A 123 -23.66 2.78 -13.98
CA SER A 123 -22.71 3.34 -14.95
C SER A 123 -21.22 3.06 -14.64
N ALA A 124 -20.89 2.64 -13.42
CA ALA A 124 -19.53 2.33 -12.98
C ALA A 124 -19.22 0.82 -12.94
N ARG A 125 -20.15 -0.04 -13.41
CA ARG A 125 -20.02 -1.51 -13.39
C ARG A 125 -19.59 -2.12 -14.74
N GLN A 126 -19.16 -1.29 -15.70
CA GLN A 126 -18.71 -1.72 -17.04
C GLN A 126 -17.19 -1.76 -17.14
#